data_AF-A0AAD9NIK6-F1
#
_entry.id   AF-A0AAD9NIK6-F1
#
_cell.length_a   1.000
_cell.length_b   1.000
_cell.length_c   1.000
_cell.angle_alpha   90.00
_cell.angle_beta   90.00
_cell.angle_gamma   90.00
#
_symmetry.space_group_name_H-M   'P 1'
#
loop_
_entity.id
_entity.type
_entity.pdbx_description
1 polymer ?
#
loop_
_entity_poly.entity_id
_entity_poly.type
_entity_poly.pdbx_seq_one_letter_code
_entity_poly.pdbx_strand_id
1 'polypeptide(L)'
;MTAKKKSKPTGNLTSLEGWGSKAPLPYWEIWLYISVWVGAVAYCIYSIYRASIDYVEELNDYYLVSGWSILGRRKRRGVVFLLYTQIVLYALLGLRALCIVWSHVILVYIATYSRSTVIVWLTSMGMLVTLNFDRTVKLLKASVSHDPFEKKFYLLLFIVAMANVRYISSAVEISQQRLELFKWKEKHGKENDSDGEKTLVQRKNENIQHGSSFAREEPLRVNSLLDMLIYIFYLPLFFTGPILTFDHFYKQFHLHHNAPPYTFSLTSIIAVVKRCLRLAFWIFVIEFSLHYLYFNCLHIDVNLMNRLPLWVVAGTGFCHGQFFMVVYVVMFGLPSLIASADHVETPLGPKCISRIHLYSDMWK
;
A
#
# COMPACT_ATOMS: atom_id res chain seq x y z
N MET A 1 16.24 -92.87 35.74
CA MET A 1 15.50 -93.61 34.69
C MET A 1 14.08 -93.05 34.72
N THR A 2 13.61 -92.22 33.81
CA THR A 2 13.58 -92.29 32.35
C THR A 2 13.58 -90.87 31.75
N ALA A 3 14.35 -90.68 30.69
CA ALA A 3 14.38 -89.45 29.91
C ALA A 3 13.20 -89.40 28.94
N LYS A 4 12.49 -88.27 28.85
CA LYS A 4 11.71 -87.92 27.66
C LYS A 4 11.77 -86.41 27.38
N LYS A 5 12.54 -86.11 26.34
CA LYS A 5 12.71 -84.86 25.58
C LYS A 5 11.49 -83.91 25.63
N LYS A 6 11.71 -82.70 26.14
CA LYS A 6 10.93 -81.49 25.78
C LYS A 6 11.44 -80.99 24.42
N SER A 7 10.56 -80.94 23.41
CA SER A 7 10.87 -80.34 22.10
C SER A 7 9.95 -79.15 21.81
N LYS A 8 10.57 -77.97 21.81
CA LYS A 8 10.29 -76.69 21.12
C LYS A 8 8.86 -76.11 21.08
N PRO A 9 8.67 -74.85 21.54
CA PRO A 9 7.69 -73.96 20.94
C PRO A 9 8.30 -73.32 19.69
N THR A 10 7.75 -73.62 18.51
CA THR A 10 8.00 -72.82 17.30
C THR A 10 7.03 -71.64 17.30
N GLY A 11 7.45 -70.54 17.92
CA GLY A 11 6.84 -69.23 17.68
C GLY A 11 7.26 -68.75 16.29
N ASN A 12 6.39 -68.95 15.30
CA ASN A 12 6.50 -68.27 14.02
C ASN A 12 5.66 -66.99 14.08
N LEU A 13 6.37 -65.87 13.93
CA LEU A 13 5.85 -64.57 13.54
C LEU A 13 4.90 -64.72 12.35
N THR A 14 3.69 -64.13 12.45
CA THR A 14 3.04 -63.24 11.46
C THR A 14 1.53 -63.18 11.72
N SER A 15 1.06 -62.22 12.51
CA SER A 15 -0.37 -61.85 12.53
C SER A 15 -0.64 -60.42 13.04
N LEU A 16 0.25 -59.48 12.73
CA LEU A 16 0.02 -58.04 12.97
C LEU A 16 0.26 -57.20 11.72
N GLU A 17 -0.38 -57.55 10.60
CA GLU A 17 -0.60 -56.64 9.47
C GLU A 17 -2.09 -56.67 9.08
N GLY A 18 -2.91 -56.23 10.03
CA GLY A 18 -4.32 -55.90 9.81
C GLY A 18 -4.51 -54.41 9.54
N TRP A 19 -3.80 -53.86 8.56
CA TRP A 19 -4.12 -52.55 7.97
C TRP A 19 -4.01 -52.70 6.45
N GLY A 20 -5.17 -52.84 5.81
CA GLY A 20 -5.30 -53.15 4.41
C GLY A 20 -4.45 -52.24 3.53
N SER A 21 -3.60 -52.87 2.73
CA SER A 21 -3.11 -52.32 1.48
C SER A 21 -4.33 -51.94 0.64
N LYS A 22 -4.74 -50.66 0.72
CA LYS A 22 -5.76 -50.10 -0.17
C LYS A 22 -5.24 -50.30 -1.59
N ALA A 23 -5.89 -51.19 -2.35
CA ALA A 23 -5.58 -51.39 -3.76
C ALA A 23 -5.60 -50.01 -4.45
N PRO A 24 -4.57 -49.65 -5.23
CA PRO A 24 -4.59 -48.38 -5.96
C PRO A 24 -5.79 -48.40 -6.91
N LEU A 25 -6.65 -47.39 -6.79
CA LEU A 25 -7.81 -47.21 -7.67
C LEU A 25 -7.35 -47.26 -9.14
N PRO A 26 -8.06 -47.95 -10.02
CA PRO A 26 -7.70 -48.01 -11.43
C PRO A 26 -7.70 -46.61 -12.06
N TYR A 27 -6.75 -46.35 -12.94
CA TYR A 27 -6.50 -45.01 -13.50
C TYR A 27 -7.75 -44.37 -14.12
N TRP A 28 -8.62 -45.15 -14.76
CA TRP A 28 -9.86 -44.63 -15.36
C TRP A 28 -10.81 -44.05 -14.31
N GLU A 29 -10.86 -44.63 -13.11
CA GLU A 29 -11.72 -44.19 -12.01
C GLU A 29 -11.19 -42.88 -11.42
N ILE A 30 -9.86 -42.76 -11.28
CA ILE A 30 -9.17 -41.52 -10.90
C ILE A 30 -9.45 -40.40 -11.92
N TRP A 31 -9.34 -40.70 -13.23
CA TRP A 31 -9.63 -39.72 -14.29
C TRP A 31 -11.09 -39.29 -14.30
N LEU A 32 -12.01 -40.20 -14.01
CA LEU A 32 -13.44 -39.90 -13.89
C LEU A 32 -13.70 -38.98 -12.69
N TYR A 33 -13.11 -39.27 -11.53
CA TYR A 33 -13.19 -38.41 -10.35
C TYR A 33 -12.63 -37.02 -10.60
N ILE A 34 -11.45 -36.92 -11.23
CA ILE A 34 -10.84 -35.62 -11.59
C ILE A 34 -11.75 -34.87 -12.57
N SER A 35 -12.30 -35.54 -13.57
CA SER A 35 -13.16 -34.90 -14.59
C SER A 35 -14.46 -34.36 -13.98
N VAL A 36 -15.11 -35.15 -13.12
CA VAL A 36 -16.32 -34.72 -12.39
C VAL A 36 -16.00 -33.57 -11.43
N TRP A 37 -14.86 -33.64 -10.73
CA TRP A 37 -14.42 -32.57 -9.83
C TRP A 37 -14.11 -31.28 -10.58
N VAL A 38 -13.36 -31.34 -11.69
CA VAL A 38 -13.07 -30.17 -12.54
C VAL A 38 -14.37 -29.60 -13.11
N GLY A 39 -15.30 -30.43 -13.57
CA GLY A 39 -16.61 -30.00 -14.06
C GLY A 39 -17.44 -29.30 -12.98
N ALA A 40 -17.48 -29.85 -11.77
CA ALA A 40 -18.16 -29.25 -10.63
C ALA A 40 -17.52 -27.91 -10.22
N VAL A 41 -16.19 -27.85 -10.14
CA VAL A 41 -15.45 -26.61 -9.85
C VAL A 41 -15.70 -25.56 -10.94
N ALA A 42 -15.68 -25.95 -12.21
CA ALA A 42 -15.99 -25.05 -13.32
C ALA A 42 -17.42 -24.53 -13.26
N TYR A 43 -18.40 -25.37 -12.89
CA TYR A 43 -19.78 -24.96 -12.71
C TYR A 43 -19.97 -24.02 -11.50
N CYS A 44 -19.29 -24.28 -10.39
CA CYS A 44 -19.24 -23.38 -9.24
C CYS A 44 -18.63 -22.02 -9.62
N ILE A 45 -17.53 -22.01 -10.37
CA ILE A 45 -16.92 -20.76 -10.86
C ILE A 45 -17.88 -20.03 -11.81
N TYR A 46 -18.58 -20.75 -12.69
CA TYR A 46 -19.55 -20.18 -13.62
C TYR A 46 -20.77 -19.57 -12.90
N SER A 47 -21.32 -20.25 -11.90
CA SER A 47 -22.46 -19.74 -11.11
C SER A 47 -22.06 -18.51 -10.30
N ILE A 48 -20.88 -18.50 -9.67
CA ILE A 48 -20.31 -17.32 -9.02
C ILE A 48 -20.10 -16.19 -10.03
N TYR A 49 -19.61 -16.50 -11.23
CA TYR A 49 -19.41 -15.52 -12.29
C TYR A 49 -20.72 -14.87 -12.74
N ARG A 50 -21.77 -15.67 -12.95
CA ARG A 50 -23.12 -15.18 -13.30
C ARG A 50 -23.68 -14.27 -12.20
N ALA A 51 -23.68 -14.75 -10.96
CA ALA A 51 -24.12 -13.94 -9.82
C ALA A 51 -23.31 -12.64 -9.67
N SER A 52 -21.99 -12.68 -9.89
CA SER A 52 -21.14 -11.49 -9.81
C SER A 52 -21.45 -10.43 -10.87
N ILE A 53 -21.98 -10.80 -12.03
CA ILE A 53 -22.39 -9.86 -13.07
C ILE A 53 -23.79 -9.33 -12.76
N ASP A 54 -24.72 -10.23 -12.44
CA ASP A 54 -26.13 -9.90 -12.23
C ASP A 54 -26.31 -8.93 -11.05
N TYR A 55 -25.46 -9.04 -10.01
CA TYR A 55 -25.49 -8.18 -8.82
C TYR A 55 -24.38 -7.11 -8.80
N VAL A 56 -23.68 -6.83 -9.92
CA VAL A 56 -22.51 -5.92 -9.90
C VAL A 56 -22.86 -4.48 -9.49
N GLU A 57 -24.07 -4.01 -9.82
CA GLU A 57 -24.55 -2.66 -9.47
C GLU A 57 -25.03 -2.59 -8.01
N GLU A 58 -25.63 -3.68 -7.51
CA GLU A 58 -26.09 -3.78 -6.13
C GLU A 58 -24.95 -4.08 -5.15
N LEU A 59 -23.89 -4.77 -5.61
CA LEU A 59 -22.65 -4.97 -4.85
C LEU A 59 -21.87 -3.67 -4.62
N ASN A 60 -22.19 -2.59 -5.35
CA ASN A 60 -21.70 -1.21 -5.24
C ASN A 60 -20.33 -1.04 -4.55
N ASP A 61 -19.36 -1.86 -4.98
CA ASP A 61 -18.10 -1.97 -4.26
C ASP A 61 -17.22 -0.84 -4.78
N TYR A 62 -16.95 0.16 -3.92
CA TYR A 62 -16.11 1.35 -4.15
C TYR A 62 -14.70 1.06 -4.74
N TYR A 63 -14.37 -0.20 -4.98
CA TYR A 63 -13.11 -0.67 -5.56
C TYR A 63 -13.18 -0.98 -7.06
N LEU A 64 -14.37 -1.09 -7.68
CA LEU A 64 -14.51 -1.60 -9.05
C LEU A 64 -14.52 -0.49 -10.12
N VAL A 65 -13.34 -0.11 -10.62
CA VAL A 65 -13.18 0.84 -11.74
C VAL A 65 -13.42 0.13 -13.09
N SER A 66 -13.85 0.85 -14.14
CA SER A 66 -13.85 0.34 -15.52
C SER A 66 -12.43 -0.15 -15.89
N GLY A 67 -12.29 -1.45 -16.19
CA GLY A 67 -10.99 -2.03 -16.54
C GLY A 67 -10.71 -1.95 -18.04
N TRP A 68 -9.81 -2.82 -18.51
CA TRP A 68 -9.28 -2.79 -19.88
C TRP A 68 -10.38 -2.79 -20.94
N SER A 69 -10.29 -1.90 -21.93
CA SER A 69 -11.18 -1.87 -23.10
C SER A 69 -11.17 -3.20 -23.89
N ILE A 70 -10.07 -3.96 -23.80
CA ILE A 70 -9.87 -5.24 -24.51
C ILE A 70 -10.60 -6.41 -23.82
N LEU A 71 -10.71 -6.40 -22.47
CA LEU A 71 -11.38 -7.47 -21.71
C LEU A 71 -12.77 -7.06 -21.20
N GLY A 72 -13.15 -5.78 -21.30
CA GLY A 72 -14.48 -5.28 -20.96
C GLY A 72 -14.90 -5.44 -19.49
N ARG A 73 -13.98 -5.75 -18.57
CA ARG A 73 -14.31 -6.02 -17.15
C ARG A 73 -13.89 -4.90 -16.21
N ARG A 74 -14.63 -4.71 -15.11
CA ARG A 74 -14.26 -3.81 -14.00
C ARG A 74 -13.12 -4.43 -13.15
N LYS A 75 -12.12 -3.64 -12.75
CA LYS A 75 -10.90 -4.07 -12.02
C LYS A 75 -10.84 -3.41 -10.64
N ARG A 76 -10.49 -4.18 -9.61
CA ARG A 76 -10.01 -3.64 -8.32
C ARG A 76 -8.61 -3.05 -8.46
N ARG A 77 -8.53 -1.85 -9.03
CA ARG A 77 -7.27 -1.17 -9.38
C ARG A 77 -6.29 -1.11 -8.21
N GLY A 78 -6.77 -0.74 -7.02
CA GLY A 78 -5.94 -0.63 -5.82
C GLY A 78 -5.29 -1.95 -5.39
N VAL A 79 -6.02 -3.06 -5.46
CA VAL A 79 -5.49 -4.39 -5.10
C VAL A 79 -4.38 -4.83 -6.04
N VAL A 80 -4.48 -4.51 -7.33
CA VAL A 80 -3.43 -4.87 -8.28
C VAL A 80 -2.14 -4.07 -8.04
N PHE A 81 -2.24 -2.78 -7.76
CA PHE A 81 -1.05 -2.00 -7.38
C PHE A 81 -0.44 -2.47 -6.06
N LEU A 82 -1.28 -2.82 -5.08
CA LEU A 82 -0.83 -3.42 -3.82
C LEU A 82 0.00 -4.69 -4.08
N LEU A 83 -0.56 -5.67 -4.79
CA LEU A 83 0.12 -6.94 -5.08
C LEU A 83 1.39 -6.75 -5.91
N TYR A 84 1.34 -5.88 -6.92
CA TYR A 84 2.51 -5.57 -7.73
C TYR A 84 3.64 -4.95 -6.89
N THR A 85 3.31 -4.01 -6.00
CA THR A 85 4.29 -3.41 -5.08
C THR A 85 4.91 -4.46 -4.16
N GLN A 86 4.14 -5.44 -3.68
CA GLN A 86 4.70 -6.55 -2.89
C GLN A 86 5.70 -7.39 -3.70
N ILE A 87 5.39 -7.69 -4.96
CA ILE A 87 6.28 -8.44 -5.85
C ILE A 87 7.57 -7.66 -6.10
N VAL A 88 7.48 -6.36 -6.37
CA VAL A 88 8.65 -5.49 -6.57
C VAL A 88 9.49 -5.40 -5.30
N LEU A 89 8.87 -5.22 -4.13
CA LEU A 89 9.58 -5.19 -2.85
C LEU A 89 10.28 -6.51 -2.56
N TYR A 90 9.62 -7.64 -2.82
CA TYR A 90 10.22 -8.97 -2.70
C TYR A 90 11.42 -9.12 -3.63
N ALA A 91 11.31 -8.69 -4.89
CA ALA A 91 12.40 -8.78 -5.86
C ALA A 91 13.60 -7.89 -5.48
N LEU A 92 13.37 -6.69 -4.94
CA LEU A 92 14.42 -5.73 -4.59
C LEU A 92 15.12 -6.05 -3.25
N LEU A 93 14.35 -6.44 -2.23
CA LEU A 93 14.84 -6.54 -0.85
C LEU A 93 14.83 -7.97 -0.29
N GLY A 94 14.07 -8.88 -0.89
CA GLY A 94 13.87 -10.25 -0.42
C GLY A 94 12.78 -10.39 0.66
N LEU A 95 12.52 -11.64 1.05
CA LEU A 95 11.42 -12.00 1.96
C LEU A 95 11.55 -11.37 3.35
N ARG A 96 12.77 -11.35 3.93
CA ARG A 96 12.99 -10.88 5.31
C ARG A 96 12.63 -9.41 5.48
N ALA A 97 13.07 -8.58 4.54
CA ALA A 97 12.74 -7.15 4.51
C ALA A 97 11.24 -6.92 4.31
N LEU A 98 10.59 -7.73 3.47
CA LEU A 98 9.14 -7.68 3.29
C LEU A 98 8.40 -7.96 4.61
N CYS A 99 8.81 -8.99 5.35
CA CYS A 99 8.24 -9.31 6.66
C CYS A 99 8.40 -8.15 7.65
N ILE A 100 9.52 -7.44 7.63
CA ILE A 100 9.75 -6.26 8.47
C ILE A 100 8.75 -5.16 8.11
N VAL A 101 8.60 -4.81 6.83
CA VAL A 101 7.63 -3.79 6.39
C VAL A 101 6.21 -4.16 6.81
N TRP A 102 5.79 -5.42 6.62
CA TRP A 102 4.48 -5.89 7.07
C TRP A 102 4.31 -5.86 8.59
N SER A 103 5.36 -6.18 9.36
CA SER A 103 5.30 -6.10 10.81
C SER A 103 5.06 -4.67 11.29
N HIS A 104 5.65 -3.67 10.62
CA HIS A 104 5.38 -2.26 10.90
C HIS A 104 3.92 -1.91 10.58
N VAL A 105 3.42 -2.30 9.41
CA VAL A 105 2.01 -2.06 9.02
C VAL A 105 1.04 -2.65 10.04
N ILE A 106 1.26 -3.89 10.45
CA ILE A 106 0.42 -4.57 11.44
C ILE A 106 0.48 -3.86 12.79
N LEU A 107 1.66 -3.50 13.26
CA LEU A 107 1.84 -2.83 14.55
C LEU A 107 1.16 -1.45 14.58
N VAL A 108 1.29 -0.65 13.51
CA VAL A 108 0.55 0.62 13.40
C VAL A 108 -0.95 0.39 13.31
N TYR A 109 -1.40 -0.60 12.53
CA TYR A 109 -2.82 -0.90 12.40
C TYR A 109 -3.45 -1.31 13.75
N ILE A 110 -2.75 -2.11 14.56
CA ILE A 110 -3.17 -2.45 15.92
C ILE A 110 -3.31 -1.19 16.78
N ALA A 111 -2.38 -0.23 16.67
CA ALA A 111 -2.45 1.02 17.42
C ALA A 111 -3.71 1.84 17.09
N THR A 112 -4.30 1.72 15.89
CA THR A 112 -5.56 2.41 15.54
C THR A 112 -6.75 1.98 16.39
N TYR A 113 -6.75 0.77 16.94
CA TYR A 113 -7.82 0.28 17.81
C TYR A 113 -7.86 0.97 19.17
N SER A 114 -6.79 1.65 19.57
CA SER A 114 -6.75 2.44 20.80
C SER A 114 -7.70 3.64 20.77
N ARG A 115 -8.16 4.07 19.58
CA ARG A 115 -9.02 5.26 19.35
C ARG A 115 -8.41 6.56 19.86
N SER A 116 -7.09 6.58 20.09
CA SER A 116 -6.35 7.74 20.60
C SER A 116 -5.26 8.15 19.62
N THR A 117 -5.32 9.40 19.15
CA THR A 117 -4.30 9.98 18.29
C THR A 117 -2.92 9.96 18.95
N VAL A 118 -2.85 10.17 20.27
CA VAL A 118 -1.58 10.18 21.01
C VAL A 118 -0.88 8.82 20.97
N ILE A 119 -1.62 7.73 21.15
CA ILE A 119 -1.04 6.37 21.12
C ILE A 119 -0.52 6.03 19.72
N VAL A 120 -1.24 6.44 18.67
CA VAL A 120 -0.77 6.28 17.28
C VAL A 120 0.55 7.03 17.06
N TRP A 121 0.64 8.29 17.48
CA TRP A 121 1.87 9.08 17.39
C TRP A 121 3.03 8.46 18.18
N LEU A 122 2.80 8.03 19.42
CA LEU A 122 3.82 7.40 20.24
C LEU A 122 4.32 6.09 19.61
N THR A 123 3.42 5.29 19.03
CA THR A 123 3.80 4.04 18.35
C THR A 123 4.65 4.32 17.11
N SER A 124 4.21 5.27 16.26
CA SER A 124 4.95 5.64 15.05
C SER A 124 6.29 6.32 15.35
N MET A 125 6.37 7.19 16.36
CA MET A 125 7.62 7.79 16.81
C MET A 125 8.54 6.74 17.42
N GLY A 126 8.02 5.79 18.20
CA GLY A 126 8.76 4.65 18.70
C GLY A 126 9.41 3.85 17.57
N MET A 127 8.66 3.54 16.51
CA MET A 127 9.23 2.88 15.31
C MET A 127 10.35 3.71 14.68
N LEU A 128 10.19 5.03 14.56
CA LEU A 128 11.22 5.88 13.97
C LEU A 128 12.48 5.95 14.85
N VAL A 129 12.32 5.98 16.17
CA VAL A 129 13.43 5.93 17.13
C VAL A 129 14.17 4.59 17.01
N THR A 130 13.48 3.48 16.80
CA THR A 130 14.14 2.18 16.60
C THR A 130 15.05 2.14 15.37
N LEU A 131 14.77 2.96 14.35
CA LEU A 131 15.63 3.08 13.16
C LEU A 131 16.87 3.96 13.39
N ASN A 132 16.89 4.77 14.44
CA ASN A 132 18.03 5.63 14.82
C ASN A 132 18.89 5.03 15.95
N PHE A 133 18.45 3.94 16.56
CA PHE A 133 19.16 3.33 17.67
C PHE A 133 20.18 2.28 17.20
N ASP A 134 21.46 2.49 17.51
CA ASP A 134 22.59 1.67 17.02
C ASP A 134 22.41 0.17 17.19
N ARG A 135 21.88 -0.29 18.33
CA ARG A 135 21.69 -1.73 18.57
C ARG A 135 20.66 -2.32 17.61
N THR A 136 19.54 -1.63 17.43
CA THR A 136 18.45 -2.10 16.57
C THR A 136 18.86 -2.03 15.11
N VAL A 137 19.58 -0.98 14.70
CA VAL A 137 20.14 -0.86 13.35
C VAL A 137 21.09 -2.02 13.05
N LYS A 138 22.00 -2.38 13.97
CA LYS A 138 22.89 -3.52 13.80
C LYS A 138 22.14 -4.85 13.66
N LEU A 139 21.08 -5.06 14.45
CA LEU A 139 20.22 -6.24 14.34
C LEU A 139 19.44 -6.27 13.03
N LEU A 140 18.88 -5.14 12.62
CA LEU A 140 18.14 -4.99 11.36
C LEU A 140 19.06 -5.26 10.17
N LYS A 141 20.28 -4.72 10.21
CA LYS A 141 21.32 -4.94 9.21
C LYS A 141 21.69 -6.41 9.08
N ALA A 142 21.94 -7.09 10.21
CA ALA A 142 22.22 -8.53 10.24
C ALA A 142 21.04 -9.37 9.69
N SER A 143 19.81 -8.90 9.89
CA SER A 143 18.60 -9.61 9.45
C SER A 143 18.36 -9.52 7.93
N VAL A 144 18.68 -8.38 7.30
CA VAL A 144 18.32 -8.09 5.91
C VAL A 144 19.27 -8.72 4.90
N SER A 145 20.58 -8.41 4.94
CA SER A 145 21.59 -9.10 4.13
C SER A 145 23.00 -8.80 4.60
N HIS A 146 23.92 -9.75 4.38
CA HIS A 146 25.36 -9.56 4.48
C HIS A 146 25.95 -9.05 3.15
N ASP A 147 25.32 -8.06 2.52
CA ASP A 147 25.88 -7.47 1.29
C ASP A 147 27.05 -6.51 1.65
N PRO A 148 28.20 -6.58 0.96
CA PRO A 148 29.38 -5.77 1.27
C PRO A 148 29.17 -4.26 1.05
N PHE A 149 28.22 -3.89 0.19
CA PHE A 149 27.88 -2.49 -0.10
C PHE A 149 26.63 -1.99 0.63
N GLU A 150 25.98 -2.84 1.45
CA GLU A 150 24.85 -2.47 2.31
C GLU A 150 23.64 -1.82 1.59
N LYS A 151 23.58 -1.90 0.25
CA LYS A 151 22.58 -1.21 -0.59
C LYS A 151 21.14 -1.55 -0.20
N LYS A 152 20.86 -2.83 0.07
CA LYS A 152 19.52 -3.31 0.47
C LYS A 152 19.10 -2.74 1.83
N PHE A 153 20.04 -2.59 2.75
CA PHE A 153 19.77 -2.01 4.06
C PHE A 153 19.38 -0.54 3.96
N TYR A 154 20.15 0.28 3.22
CA TYR A 154 19.80 1.69 3.03
C TYR A 154 18.51 1.88 2.23
N LEU A 155 18.26 1.03 1.23
CA LEU A 155 16.99 1.05 0.49
C LEU A 155 15.80 0.70 1.41
N LEU A 156 15.93 -0.31 2.27
CA LEU A 156 14.90 -0.64 3.26
C LEU A 156 14.68 0.53 4.23
N LEU A 157 15.75 1.13 4.75
CA LEU A 157 15.67 2.26 5.67
C LEU A 157 14.88 3.42 5.04
N PHE A 158 15.19 3.75 3.79
CA PHE A 158 14.47 4.77 3.02
C PHE A 158 12.98 4.40 2.84
N ILE A 159 12.67 3.16 2.46
CA ILE A 159 11.29 2.71 2.27
C ILE A 159 10.50 2.75 3.58
N VAL A 160 11.07 2.28 4.69
CA VAL A 160 10.39 2.33 6.00
C VAL A 160 10.20 3.77 6.47
N ALA A 161 11.16 4.66 6.23
CA ALA A 161 11.02 6.08 6.55
C ALA A 161 9.88 6.74 5.76
N MET A 162 9.82 6.53 4.44
CA MET A 162 8.74 7.05 3.59
C MET A 162 7.38 6.43 3.94
N ALA A 163 7.35 5.13 4.23
CA ALA A 163 6.13 4.43 4.62
C ALA A 163 5.63 4.88 6.00
N ASN A 164 6.51 5.19 6.96
CA ASN A 164 6.13 5.72 8.28
C ASN A 164 5.29 7.01 8.18
N VAL A 165 5.61 7.90 7.24
CA VAL A 165 4.81 9.12 7.02
C VAL A 165 3.38 8.77 6.59
N ARG A 166 3.22 7.79 5.69
CA ARG A 166 1.89 7.30 5.26
C ARG A 166 1.17 6.54 6.36
N TYR A 167 1.90 5.75 7.16
CA TYR A 167 1.35 5.06 8.32
C TYR A 167 0.72 6.05 9.28
N ILE A 168 1.41 7.16 9.60
CA ILE A 168 0.89 8.18 10.51
C ILE A 168 -0.38 8.80 9.92
N SER A 169 -0.37 9.25 8.66
CA SER A 169 -1.55 9.87 8.03
C SER A 169 -2.76 8.93 8.06
N SER A 170 -2.61 7.69 7.59
CA SER A 170 -3.70 6.72 7.58
C SER A 170 -4.15 6.29 8.97
N ALA A 171 -3.23 6.04 9.89
CA ALA A 171 -3.55 5.56 11.23
C ALA A 171 -4.24 6.61 12.11
N VAL A 172 -3.84 7.88 12.01
CA VAL A 172 -4.49 8.98 12.73
C VAL A 172 -5.94 9.12 12.26
N GLU A 173 -6.16 9.16 10.95
CA GLU A 173 -7.51 9.31 10.37
C GLU A 173 -8.40 8.10 10.69
N ILE A 174 -7.89 6.87 10.53
CA ILE A 174 -8.64 5.65 10.90
C ILE A 174 -8.97 5.65 12.40
N SER A 175 -8.04 6.04 13.27
CA SER A 175 -8.28 6.13 14.72
C SER A 175 -9.39 7.14 15.04
N GLN A 176 -9.41 8.29 14.37
CA GLN A 176 -10.44 9.31 14.54
C GLN A 176 -11.82 8.82 14.07
N GLN A 177 -11.89 8.19 12.89
CA GLN A 177 -13.12 7.60 12.37
C GLN A 177 -13.68 6.53 13.32
N ARG A 178 -12.82 5.68 13.90
CA ARG A 178 -13.23 4.68 14.90
C ARG A 178 -13.78 5.32 16.18
N LEU A 179 -13.22 6.45 16.62
CA LEU A 179 -13.72 7.18 17.79
C LEU A 179 -15.11 7.78 17.51
N GLU A 180 -15.29 8.41 16.36
CA GLU A 180 -16.59 8.99 15.95
C GLU A 180 -17.66 7.91 15.80
N LEU A 181 -17.33 6.77 15.20
CA LEU A 181 -18.24 5.62 15.12
C LEU A 181 -18.60 5.09 16.51
N PHE A 182 -17.65 5.05 17.46
CA PHE A 182 -17.92 4.62 18.82
C PHE A 182 -18.89 5.57 19.53
N LYS A 183 -18.66 6.89 19.45
CA LYS A 183 -19.57 7.91 20.00
C LYS A 183 -20.96 7.84 19.37
N TRP A 184 -21.03 7.64 18.05
CA TRP A 184 -22.29 7.51 17.32
C TRP A 184 -23.09 6.29 17.80
N LYS A 185 -22.42 5.14 17.98
CA LYS A 185 -23.04 3.91 18.52
C LYS A 185 -23.50 4.07 19.96
N GLU A 186 -22.72 4.75 20.80
CA GLU A 186 -23.11 5.01 22.18
C GLU A 186 -24.37 5.90 22.26
N LYS A 187 -24.44 6.92 21.41
CA LYS A 187 -25.58 7.85 21.34
C LYS A 187 -26.87 7.14 20.89
N HIS A 188 -26.82 6.37 19.80
CA HIS A 188 -28.00 5.71 19.23
C HIS A 188 -28.34 4.38 19.91
N GLY A 189 -27.37 3.72 20.55
CA GLY A 189 -27.62 2.55 21.38
C GLY A 189 -28.46 2.90 22.62
N LYS A 190 -28.19 4.05 23.26
CA LYS A 190 -29.00 4.55 24.38
C LYS A 190 -30.40 4.99 23.96
N GLU A 191 -30.54 5.57 22.77
CA GLU A 191 -31.83 6.03 22.21
C GLU A 191 -32.79 4.85 21.96
N ASN A 192 -32.26 3.73 21.46
CA ASN A 192 -33.04 2.50 21.21
C ASN A 192 -33.45 1.75 22.49
N ASP A 193 -32.66 1.83 23.57
CA ASP A 193 -33.03 1.26 24.88
C ASP A 193 -34.06 2.15 25.63
N SER A 194 -34.07 3.46 25.39
CA SER A 194 -35.03 4.39 26.03
C SER A 194 -36.38 4.53 25.32
N ASP A 195 -36.47 4.17 24.03
CA ASP A 195 -37.68 4.32 23.20
C ASP A 195 -38.38 2.98 22.89
N GLY A 196 -37.99 1.92 23.62
CA GLY A 196 -38.34 0.52 23.39
C GLY A 196 -39.81 0.12 23.57
N GLU A 197 -40.77 1.04 23.64
CA GLU A 197 -42.18 0.65 23.76
C GLU A 197 -43.22 1.53 23.01
N LYS A 198 -42.87 2.64 22.32
CA LYS A 198 -43.92 3.52 21.75
C LYS A 198 -43.83 3.96 20.29
N THR A 199 -42.80 3.63 19.52
CA THR A 199 -42.58 4.33 18.22
C THR A 199 -42.33 3.44 17.00
N LEU A 200 -42.75 2.17 17.01
CA LEU A 200 -42.71 1.34 15.78
C LEU A 200 -43.89 1.60 14.81
N VAL A 201 -45.04 2.07 15.32
CA VAL A 201 -46.21 2.36 14.47
C VAL A 201 -46.17 3.77 13.88
N GLN A 202 -45.56 4.73 14.58
CA GLN A 202 -45.52 6.13 14.14
C GLN A 202 -44.38 6.43 13.13
N ARG A 203 -43.21 5.78 13.27
CA ARG A 203 -42.08 5.93 12.33
C ARG A 203 -42.37 5.47 10.90
N LYS A 204 -43.31 4.53 10.72
CA LYS A 204 -43.62 3.98 9.39
C LYS A 204 -44.49 4.92 8.54
N ASN A 205 -45.26 5.82 9.17
CA ASN A 205 -46.18 6.71 8.46
C ASN A 205 -45.55 8.05 8.06
N GLU A 206 -44.53 8.54 8.78
CA GLU A 206 -43.86 9.82 8.43
C GLU A 206 -42.87 9.67 7.26
N ASN A 207 -42.24 8.50 7.10
CA ASN A 207 -41.30 8.22 6.01
C ASN A 207 -41.94 8.15 4.60
N ILE A 208 -43.27 8.15 4.51
CA ILE A 208 -43.99 8.09 3.22
C ILE A 208 -44.35 9.51 2.71
N GLN A 209 -44.33 10.54 3.56
CA GLN A 209 -44.82 11.88 3.20
C GLN A 209 -43.73 12.95 2.97
N HIS A 210 -42.49 12.76 3.41
CA HIS A 210 -41.41 13.73 3.21
C HIS A 210 -40.24 13.13 2.43
N GLY A 211 -40.34 13.17 1.10
CA GLY A 211 -39.19 12.99 0.22
C GLY A 211 -38.17 14.11 0.43
N SER A 212 -36.91 13.74 0.63
CA SER A 212 -35.70 14.60 0.72
C SER A 212 -35.56 15.51 1.96
N SER A 213 -34.71 15.09 2.91
CA SER A 213 -33.71 15.95 3.60
C SER A 213 -33.10 15.38 4.90
N PHE A 214 -33.56 14.24 5.43
CA PHE A 214 -33.06 13.70 6.71
C PHE A 214 -32.51 12.26 6.64
N ALA A 215 -31.77 11.93 5.58
CA ALA A 215 -30.87 10.78 5.65
C ALA A 215 -29.71 11.16 6.59
N ARG A 216 -29.84 10.84 7.88
CA ARG A 216 -28.80 11.00 8.89
C ARG A 216 -27.65 10.05 8.54
N GLU A 217 -26.69 10.53 7.76
CA GLU A 217 -25.59 9.72 7.21
C GLU A 217 -24.85 8.96 8.33
N GLU A 218 -24.86 7.63 8.27
CA GLU A 218 -23.96 6.82 9.08
C GLU A 218 -22.51 7.21 8.74
N PRO A 219 -21.61 7.34 9.73
CA PRO A 219 -20.21 7.59 9.42
C PRO A 219 -19.68 6.47 8.51
N LEU A 220 -19.15 6.87 7.34
CA LEU A 220 -18.70 5.99 6.26
C LEU A 220 -17.94 4.77 6.77
N ARG A 221 -18.43 3.58 6.37
CA ARG A 221 -17.86 2.28 6.77
C ARG A 221 -16.65 1.94 5.87
N VAL A 222 -15.53 2.61 6.13
CA VAL A 222 -14.24 2.38 5.47
C VAL A 222 -13.76 0.95 5.77
N ASN A 223 -13.36 0.15 4.77
CA ASN A 223 -12.68 -1.13 5.01
C ASN A 223 -11.23 -0.82 5.45
N SER A 224 -11.13 -0.39 6.71
CA SER A 224 -9.95 0.28 7.27
C SER A 224 -8.60 -0.37 6.96
N LEU A 225 -8.51 -1.70 6.92
CA LEU A 225 -7.25 -2.39 6.60
C LEU A 225 -6.91 -2.34 5.10
N LEU A 226 -7.86 -2.69 4.23
CA LEU A 226 -7.60 -2.78 2.79
C LEU A 226 -7.30 -1.39 2.21
N ASP A 227 -8.06 -0.38 2.63
CA ASP A 227 -7.87 1.00 2.19
C ASP A 227 -6.52 1.55 2.64
N MET A 228 -6.14 1.27 3.89
CA MET A 228 -4.81 1.59 4.42
C MET A 228 -3.71 0.92 3.59
N LEU A 229 -3.85 -0.38 3.28
CA LEU A 229 -2.88 -1.11 2.48
C LEU A 229 -2.76 -0.57 1.05
N ILE A 230 -3.89 -0.26 0.40
CA ILE A 230 -3.90 0.31 -0.95
C ILE A 230 -3.20 1.66 -0.97
N TYR A 231 -3.46 2.52 0.02
CA TYR A 231 -2.82 3.82 0.14
C TYR A 231 -1.31 3.71 0.42
N ILE A 232 -0.90 2.87 1.36
CA ILE A 232 0.52 2.68 1.73
C ILE A 232 1.32 2.18 0.54
N PHE A 233 0.80 1.15 -0.14
CA PHE A 233 1.46 0.44 -1.23
C PHE A 233 0.98 0.90 -2.61
N TYR A 234 0.56 2.16 -2.73
CA TYR A 234 0.24 2.76 -4.01
C TYR A 234 1.53 2.99 -4.81
N LEU A 235 1.81 2.06 -5.73
CA LEU A 235 3.07 1.99 -6.48
C LEU A 235 3.57 3.33 -7.03
N PRO A 236 2.75 4.15 -7.72
CA PRO A 236 3.24 5.37 -8.37
C PRO A 236 3.93 6.30 -7.39
N LEU A 237 3.37 6.47 -6.18
CA LEU A 237 3.94 7.33 -5.16
C LEU A 237 4.88 6.59 -4.22
N PHE A 238 4.93 5.25 -4.27
CA PHE A 238 5.48 4.41 -3.21
C PHE A 238 6.92 4.79 -2.81
N PHE A 239 7.85 4.81 -3.77
CA PHE A 239 9.27 5.01 -3.53
C PHE A 239 9.64 6.50 -3.39
N THR A 240 9.39 7.30 -4.42
CA THR A 240 9.89 8.68 -4.51
C THR A 240 8.80 9.70 -4.80
N GLY A 241 7.52 9.37 -4.59
CA GLY A 241 6.42 10.29 -4.86
C GLY A 241 6.24 11.34 -3.76
N PRO A 242 5.57 12.46 -4.10
CA PRO A 242 5.14 13.44 -3.10
C PRO A 242 4.20 12.80 -2.06
N ILE A 243 4.23 13.34 -0.85
CA ILE A 243 3.41 12.86 0.26
C ILE A 243 1.98 13.38 0.07
N LEU A 244 1.03 12.46 -0.09
CA LEU A 244 -0.40 12.74 -0.16
C LEU A 244 -1.06 12.22 1.13
N THR A 245 -2.00 12.96 1.72
CA THR A 245 -2.71 12.50 2.92
C THR A 245 -3.73 11.41 2.59
N PHE A 246 -4.07 10.57 3.58
CA PHE A 246 -4.98 9.44 3.40
C PHE A 246 -6.38 9.90 2.96
N ASP A 247 -6.94 10.95 3.56
CA ASP A 247 -8.26 11.50 3.20
C ASP A 247 -8.30 11.98 1.73
N HIS A 248 -7.31 12.74 1.29
CA HIS A 248 -7.23 13.21 -0.09
C HIS A 248 -7.10 12.06 -1.08
N PHE A 249 -6.21 11.11 -0.78
CA PHE A 249 -6.05 9.91 -1.61
C PHE A 249 -7.36 9.11 -1.65
N TYR A 250 -7.98 8.85 -0.51
CA TYR A 250 -9.20 8.05 -0.41
C TYR A 250 -10.35 8.68 -1.19
N LYS A 251 -10.56 10.00 -1.05
CA LYS A 251 -11.57 10.76 -1.80
C LYS A 251 -11.34 10.70 -3.31
N GLN A 252 -10.12 10.95 -3.76
CA GLN A 252 -9.81 10.92 -5.20
C GLN A 252 -9.85 9.49 -5.77
N PHE A 253 -9.38 8.51 -5.01
CA PHE A 253 -9.21 7.15 -5.50
C PHE A 253 -10.52 6.35 -5.49
N HIS A 254 -11.39 6.57 -4.49
CA HIS A 254 -12.65 5.82 -4.30
C HIS A 254 -13.90 6.62 -4.63
N LEU A 255 -13.99 7.91 -4.27
CA LEU A 255 -15.20 8.71 -4.50
C LEU A 255 -15.24 9.35 -5.88
N HIS A 256 -14.10 9.51 -6.55
CA HIS A 256 -14.04 10.08 -7.91
C HIS A 256 -14.30 9.03 -9.02
N HIS A 257 -15.26 8.13 -8.81
CA HIS A 257 -15.63 7.08 -9.78
C HIS A 257 -16.24 7.65 -11.08
N ASN A 258 -16.79 8.86 -11.03
CA ASN A 258 -17.41 9.54 -12.16
C ASN A 258 -16.45 10.49 -12.91
N ALA A 259 -15.14 10.34 -12.76
CA ALA A 259 -14.21 11.01 -13.67
C ALA A 259 -14.59 10.61 -15.10
N PRO A 260 -14.78 11.55 -16.03
CA PRO A 260 -14.98 11.18 -17.42
C PRO A 260 -13.79 10.31 -17.84
N PRO A 261 -14.03 9.16 -18.51
CA PRO A 261 -12.95 8.31 -18.99
C PRO A 261 -11.98 9.18 -19.77
N TYR A 262 -10.68 9.00 -19.57
CA TYR A 262 -9.65 9.85 -20.17
C TYR A 262 -9.92 9.95 -21.67
N THR A 263 -10.47 11.09 -22.10
CA THR A 263 -10.78 11.27 -23.51
C THR A 263 -9.44 11.47 -24.18
N PHE A 264 -9.16 10.68 -25.22
CA PHE A 264 -7.98 10.86 -26.08
C PHE A 264 -8.14 12.11 -26.95
N SER A 265 -8.48 13.23 -26.31
CA SER A 265 -8.46 14.55 -26.93
C SER A 265 -7.01 14.94 -27.17
N LEU A 266 -6.76 15.56 -28.33
CA LEU A 266 -5.43 16.06 -28.71
C LEU A 266 -4.85 16.97 -27.62
N THR A 267 -5.69 17.76 -26.95
CA THR A 267 -5.30 18.63 -25.83
C THR A 267 -4.70 17.83 -24.66
N SER A 268 -5.32 16.72 -24.28
CA SER A 268 -4.85 15.87 -23.19
C SER A 268 -3.54 15.15 -23.54
N ILE A 269 -3.40 14.71 -24.79
CA ILE A 269 -2.15 14.10 -25.29
C ILE A 269 -1.03 15.14 -25.31
N ILE A 270 -1.29 16.33 -25.84
CA ILE A 270 -0.31 17.44 -25.85
C ILE A 270 0.11 17.80 -24.42
N ALA A 271 -0.81 17.82 -23.46
CA ALA A 271 -0.50 18.09 -22.07
C ALA A 271 0.44 17.02 -21.46
N VAL A 272 0.18 15.74 -21.74
CA VAL A 272 1.05 14.62 -21.30
C VAL A 272 2.42 14.71 -21.96
N VAL A 273 2.48 14.90 -23.28
CA VAL A 273 3.75 15.04 -24.02
C VAL A 273 4.58 16.21 -23.50
N LYS A 274 3.94 17.37 -23.25
CA LYS A 274 4.62 18.53 -22.63
C LYS A 274 5.19 18.20 -21.26
N ARG A 275 4.47 17.42 -20.42
CA ARG A 275 4.97 16.96 -19.12
C ARG A 275 6.18 16.03 -19.30
N CYS A 276 6.11 15.06 -20.21
CA CYS A 276 7.22 14.14 -20.50
C CYS A 276 8.47 14.86 -21.02
N LEU A 277 8.32 15.76 -22.00
CA LEU A 277 9.44 16.52 -22.56
C LEU A 277 10.14 17.39 -21.51
N ARG A 278 9.37 18.04 -20.64
CA ARG A 278 9.92 18.80 -19.52
C ARG A 278 10.68 17.92 -18.53
N LEU A 279 10.18 16.72 -18.21
CA LEU A 279 10.91 15.79 -17.34
C LEU A 279 12.19 15.29 -18.01
N ALA A 280 12.14 14.94 -19.29
CA ALA A 280 13.31 14.53 -20.06
C ALA A 280 14.39 15.63 -20.10
N PHE A 281 13.97 16.89 -20.29
CA PHE A 281 14.87 18.03 -20.23
C PHE A 281 15.57 18.15 -18.87
N TRP A 282 14.84 18.03 -17.76
CA TRP A 282 15.45 18.11 -16.43
C TRP A 282 16.32 16.92 -16.08
N ILE A 283 15.98 15.71 -16.55
CA ILE A 283 16.86 14.53 -16.45
C ILE A 283 18.17 14.80 -17.20
N PHE A 284 18.09 15.33 -18.42
CA PHE A 284 19.27 15.71 -19.19
C PHE A 284 20.12 16.75 -18.44
N VAL A 285 19.51 17.77 -17.83
CA VAL A 285 20.23 18.77 -17.03
C VAL A 285 20.93 18.14 -15.83
N ILE A 286 20.32 17.16 -15.15
CA ILE A 286 20.95 16.41 -14.04
C ILE A 286 22.16 15.65 -14.55
N GLU A 287 22.00 14.84 -15.61
CA GLU A 287 23.09 14.04 -16.19
C GLU A 287 24.23 14.93 -16.68
N PHE A 288 23.91 16.02 -17.37
CA PHE A 288 24.88 17.03 -17.80
C PHE A 288 25.63 17.63 -16.60
N SER A 289 24.91 18.00 -15.55
CA SER A 289 25.52 18.57 -14.35
C SER A 289 26.44 17.56 -13.66
N LEU A 290 26.01 16.30 -13.54
CA LEU A 290 26.82 15.23 -12.93
C LEU A 290 28.06 14.89 -13.78
N HIS A 291 27.98 15.00 -15.10
CA HIS A 291 29.07 14.66 -16.00
C HIS A 291 30.12 15.77 -16.11
N TYR A 292 29.69 17.03 -16.20
CA TYR A 292 30.58 18.16 -16.50
C TYR A 292 30.85 19.06 -15.30
N LEU A 293 29.93 19.15 -14.34
CA LEU A 293 30.01 20.06 -13.21
C LEU A 293 30.23 19.26 -11.92
N TYR A 294 31.50 18.97 -11.61
CA TYR A 294 31.92 18.17 -10.45
C TYR A 294 31.71 18.84 -9.08
N PHE A 295 30.72 19.74 -8.93
CA PHE A 295 30.42 20.42 -7.66
C PHE A 295 30.04 19.43 -6.54
N ASN A 296 29.47 18.26 -6.89
CA ASN A 296 29.20 17.19 -5.94
C ASN A 296 30.48 16.55 -5.38
N CYS A 297 31.59 16.53 -6.13
CA CYS A 297 32.87 16.04 -5.63
C CYS A 297 33.62 17.14 -4.87
N LEU A 298 33.53 18.38 -5.34
CA LEU A 298 34.22 19.53 -4.73
C LEU A 298 33.83 19.73 -3.27
N HIS A 299 32.56 19.56 -2.89
CA HIS A 299 32.12 19.79 -1.51
C HIS A 299 32.65 18.75 -0.51
N ILE A 300 33.03 17.55 -0.98
CA ILE A 300 33.52 16.46 -0.11
C ILE A 300 34.97 16.74 0.32
N ASP A 301 35.76 17.38 -0.55
CA ASP A 301 37.15 17.75 -0.26
C ASP A 301 37.24 19.17 0.34
N VAL A 302 37.18 19.22 1.67
CA VAL A 302 37.30 20.46 2.44
C VAL A 302 38.64 21.16 2.20
N ASN A 303 39.73 20.42 1.97
CA ASN A 303 41.05 20.99 1.76
C ASN A 303 41.15 21.70 0.41
N LEU A 304 40.53 21.11 -0.63
CA LEU A 304 40.43 21.75 -1.94
C LEU A 304 39.55 23.00 -1.87
N MET A 305 38.39 22.93 -1.20
CA MET A 305 37.48 24.07 -1.02
C MET A 305 38.15 25.27 -0.36
N ASN A 306 39.02 25.05 0.64
CA ASN A 306 39.75 26.12 1.32
C ASN A 306 40.81 26.82 0.43
N ARG A 307 41.20 26.20 -0.69
CA ARG A 307 42.18 26.76 -1.64
C ARG A 307 41.52 27.48 -2.81
N LEU A 308 40.22 27.30 -3.01
CA LEU A 308 39.48 27.88 -4.12
C LEU A 308 39.12 29.35 -3.84
N PRO A 309 39.02 30.19 -4.89
CA PRO A 309 38.58 31.55 -4.72
C PRO A 309 37.12 31.60 -4.22
N LEU A 310 36.80 32.61 -3.42
CA LEU A 310 35.49 32.76 -2.77
C LEU A 310 34.31 32.68 -3.76
N TRP A 311 34.48 33.23 -4.97
CA TRP A 311 33.48 33.15 -6.03
C TRP A 311 33.14 31.71 -6.45
N VAL A 312 34.14 30.83 -6.51
CA VAL A 312 33.93 29.41 -6.87
C VAL A 312 33.25 28.67 -5.74
N VAL A 313 33.62 28.98 -4.48
CA VAL A 313 32.97 28.42 -3.29
C VAL A 313 31.49 28.85 -3.23
N ALA A 314 31.20 30.13 -3.44
CA ALA A 314 29.83 30.65 -3.50
C ALA A 314 29.03 30.04 -4.65
N GLY A 315 29.64 29.93 -5.84
CA GLY A 315 29.03 29.27 -7.00
C GLY A 315 28.72 27.80 -6.75
N THR A 316 29.62 27.07 -6.07
CA THR A 316 29.43 25.67 -5.68
C THR A 316 28.21 25.52 -4.76
N GLY A 317 28.07 26.39 -3.76
CA GLY A 317 26.90 26.41 -2.87
C GLY A 317 25.60 26.70 -3.63
N PHE A 318 25.61 27.68 -4.54
CA PHE A 318 24.46 27.98 -5.39
C PHE A 318 24.06 26.80 -6.28
N CYS A 319 25.03 26.19 -6.97
CA CYS A 319 24.81 25.01 -7.82
C CYS A 319 24.23 23.84 -7.03
N HIS A 320 24.68 23.61 -5.78
CA HIS A 320 24.13 22.56 -4.94
C HIS A 320 22.64 22.78 -4.62
N GLY A 321 22.26 24.01 -4.27
CA GLY A 321 20.85 24.38 -4.05
C GLY A 321 19.99 24.16 -5.31
N GLN A 322 20.47 24.59 -6.48
CA GLN A 322 19.75 24.37 -7.74
C GLN A 322 19.65 22.88 -8.08
N PHE A 323 20.74 22.13 -7.90
CA PHE A 323 20.77 20.70 -8.18
C PHE A 323 19.78 19.94 -7.30
N PHE A 324 19.73 20.25 -6.00
CA PHE A 324 18.75 19.70 -5.07
C PHE A 324 17.32 19.92 -5.58
N MET A 325 16.97 21.15 -5.98
CA MET A 325 15.64 21.43 -6.53
C MET A 325 15.33 20.58 -7.78
N VAL A 326 16.25 20.53 -8.75
CA VAL A 326 16.03 19.80 -10.01
C VAL A 326 15.86 18.30 -9.77
N VAL A 327 16.63 17.72 -8.85
CA VAL A 327 16.46 16.31 -8.43
C VAL A 327 15.04 16.05 -7.95
N TYR A 328 14.47 16.93 -7.11
CA TYR A 328 13.10 16.78 -6.62
C TYR A 328 12.04 16.99 -7.71
N VAL A 329 12.28 17.88 -8.68
CA VAL A 329 11.41 18.03 -9.86
C VAL A 329 11.27 16.72 -10.61
N VAL A 330 12.38 15.98 -10.79
CA VAL A 330 12.38 14.68 -11.47
C VAL A 330 11.80 13.58 -10.57
N MET A 331 12.24 13.51 -9.31
CA MET A 331 11.80 12.49 -8.35
C MET A 331 10.29 12.52 -8.13
N PHE A 332 9.68 13.70 -8.01
CA PHE A 332 8.22 13.84 -7.84
C PHE A 332 7.49 13.82 -9.17
N GLY A 333 8.09 14.36 -10.24
CA GLY A 333 7.41 14.55 -11.51
C GLY A 333 7.00 13.26 -12.22
N LEU A 334 7.85 12.20 -12.19
CA LEU A 334 7.52 10.92 -12.81
C LEU A 334 6.39 10.19 -12.07
N PRO A 335 6.46 9.98 -10.73
CA PRO A 335 5.33 9.52 -9.91
C PRO A 335 4.03 10.29 -10.14
N SER A 336 4.09 11.62 -10.16
CA SER A 336 2.93 12.50 -10.39
C SER A 336 2.31 12.33 -11.76
N LEU A 337 3.11 12.07 -12.80
CA LEU A 337 2.60 11.80 -14.15
C LEU A 337 1.81 10.48 -14.19
N ILE A 338 2.34 9.44 -13.55
CA ILE A 338 1.69 8.13 -13.48
C ILE A 338 0.41 8.21 -12.62
N ALA A 339 0.46 8.88 -11.48
CA ALA A 339 -0.70 9.11 -10.62
C ALA A 339 -1.80 9.93 -11.32
N SER A 340 -1.40 10.91 -12.14
CA SER A 340 -2.35 11.69 -12.95
C SER A 340 -3.09 10.84 -13.99
N ALA A 341 -2.49 9.74 -14.49
CA ALA A 341 -3.17 8.79 -15.37
C ALA A 341 -4.23 7.97 -14.61
N ASP A 342 -4.09 7.86 -13.29
CA ASP A 342 -5.07 7.25 -12.39
C ASP A 342 -6.14 8.24 -11.88
N HIS A 343 -6.15 9.49 -12.36
CA HIS A 343 -6.96 10.59 -11.83
C HIS A 343 -6.67 10.90 -10.34
N VAL A 344 -5.48 10.57 -9.86
CA VAL A 344 -4.98 10.97 -8.54
C VAL A 344 -4.12 12.22 -8.71
N GLU A 345 -4.63 13.34 -8.25
CA GLU A 345 -3.92 14.62 -8.32
C GLU A 345 -2.95 14.74 -7.15
N THR A 346 -1.67 14.91 -7.50
CA THR A 346 -0.60 15.05 -6.52
C THR A 346 -0.33 16.51 -6.19
N PRO A 347 0.26 16.81 -5.01
CA PRO A 347 0.72 18.15 -4.68
C PRO A 347 1.66 18.71 -5.76
N LEU A 348 1.67 20.04 -5.87
CA LEU A 348 2.56 20.73 -6.80
C LEU A 348 4.03 20.45 -6.45
N GLY A 349 4.86 20.34 -7.49
CA GLY A 349 6.31 20.16 -7.32
C GLY A 349 7.00 21.38 -6.69
N PRO A 350 8.30 21.24 -6.39
CA PRO A 350 9.06 22.31 -5.72
C PRO A 350 9.10 23.58 -6.57
N LYS A 351 8.97 24.73 -5.90
CA LYS A 351 9.16 26.05 -6.52
C LYS A 351 10.65 26.33 -6.73
N CYS A 352 10.95 27.23 -7.67
CA CYS A 352 12.33 27.65 -7.91
C CYS A 352 12.93 28.35 -6.70
N ILE A 353 14.00 27.79 -6.11
CA ILE A 353 14.64 28.31 -4.90
C ILE A 353 15.13 29.76 -5.14
N SER A 354 15.64 30.08 -6.32
CA SER A 354 16.08 31.44 -6.66
C SER A 354 14.96 32.46 -6.81
N ARG A 355 13.70 32.02 -6.91
CA ARG A 355 12.53 32.90 -7.04
C ARG A 355 11.88 33.21 -5.68
N ILE A 356 12.17 32.40 -4.66
CA ILE A 356 11.55 32.55 -3.35
C ILE A 356 12.25 33.69 -2.60
N HIS A 357 11.47 34.69 -2.19
CA HIS A 357 11.97 35.86 -1.46
C HIS A 357 11.58 35.85 0.03
N LEU A 358 10.69 34.93 0.44
CA LEU A 358 10.22 34.77 1.82
C LEU A 358 10.49 33.35 2.32
N TYR A 359 11.13 33.22 3.48
CA TYR A 359 11.36 31.92 4.10
C TYR A 359 10.05 31.17 4.43
N SER A 360 8.97 31.89 4.78
CA SER A 360 7.65 31.29 4.98
C SER A 360 7.11 30.59 3.74
N ASP A 361 7.51 31.04 2.54
CA ASP A 361 7.08 30.45 1.27
C ASP A 361 8.00 29.33 0.80
N MET A 362 9.20 29.21 1.38
CA MET A 362 10.09 28.07 1.16
C MET A 362 9.54 26.79 1.80
N TRP A 363 8.84 26.91 2.93
CA TRP A 363 8.20 25.81 3.65
C TRP A 363 6.82 25.41 3.12
N LYS A 364 6.29 26.13 2.12
CA LYS A 364 5.00 25.89 1.47
C LYS A 364 5.17 25.39 0.03
#